data_AF-A0A916EQY0-F1
#
_entry.id   AF-A0A916EQY0-F1
#
_cell.length_a   1.000
_cell.length_b   1.000
_cell.length_c   1.000
_cell.angle_alpha   90.00
_cell.angle_beta   90.00
_cell.angle_gamma   90.00
#
_symmetry.space_group_name_H-M   'P 1'
#
loop_
_entity.id
_entity.type
_entity.pdbx_description
1 polymer ?
#
loop_
_entity_poly.entity_id
_entity_poly.type
_entity_poly.pdbx_seq_one_letter_code
_entity_poly.pdbx_strand_id
1 'polypeptide(L)'
;MKLDTHNPPAAVDRRRLLQAGGAWAGLAALPSSVYAQTATEGPEPPRLALLIGNRDYPEGEDLPPIHKNVRDLRAALEKRGFTVSEGLDLDLAQARKAMDDFGAKVRAAPPDATVLFYFSGHGAQVDSENLLVSARTSPKALPDNLARASLMLRTGVVGQLPLRPQGLTIAIIDACRTTLREVSRGGGGLNQVEAPPGCLIAFATGAGKPAIAPADDTRNTFYTASLVKLLETSSDEISFYDLFHLVKSDVQDTMLNHPVPLLRQFAQYPFIAENTRIQRRLAPRAAAAAAVAGTAASAVAAPSLPPRFEDNAEEQDYARLQSAIWPPEVARLATEYLAKHPKSRLAGSAEVAREGAAEAAKILRRNDVRLFRSAFDLPAGNTGDIAADLTKAARGNKDAAARLGRSYRAKDAADRGRYEGWLQYAAALGNGIASYELALHYRRFDQPLLAAQFESRALDLGYTPPPSLDNTRK
;
A
#
# COMPACT_ATOMS: atom_id res chain seq x y z
N MET A 1 55.49 -9.45 65.03
CA MET A 1 55.86 -10.52 64.07
C MET A 1 56.24 -9.84 62.76
N LYS A 2 57.52 -9.97 62.38
CA LYS A 2 58.21 -9.74 61.09
C LYS A 2 57.35 -9.24 59.89
N LEU A 3 57.67 -8.07 59.31
CA LEU A 3 58.52 -7.83 58.10
C LEU A 3 57.69 -8.03 56.80
N ASP A 4 57.74 -7.24 55.71
CA ASP A 4 58.71 -6.27 55.13
C ASP A 4 57.93 -5.07 54.48
N THR A 5 58.32 -3.78 54.48
CA THR A 5 59.30 -3.05 53.62
C THR A 5 59.19 -3.32 52.10
N HIS A 6 59.24 -2.36 51.14
CA HIS A 6 59.61 -0.93 51.12
C HIS A 6 58.94 -0.14 49.96
N ASN A 7 59.15 1.19 49.89
CA ASN A 7 58.57 2.16 48.92
C ASN A 7 59.47 2.34 47.63
N PRO A 8 59.12 3.19 46.64
CA PRO A 8 59.61 3.12 45.25
C PRO A 8 60.88 3.96 44.97
N PRO A 9 61.45 3.93 43.75
CA PRO A 9 61.19 5.00 42.75
C PRO A 9 61.00 4.40 41.33
N ALA A 10 61.03 5.08 40.17
CA ALA A 10 61.34 6.47 39.78
C ALA A 10 60.58 6.90 38.49
N ALA A 11 60.77 8.13 38.02
CA ALA A 11 60.45 8.58 36.65
C ALA A 11 61.72 8.76 35.81
N VAL A 12 61.67 8.51 34.49
CA VAL A 12 62.75 8.85 33.53
C VAL A 12 62.15 9.42 32.24
N ASP A 13 62.89 10.37 31.64
CA ASP A 13 62.42 11.37 30.67
C ASP A 13 62.68 10.99 29.18
N ARG A 14 62.15 11.83 28.30
CA ARG A 14 62.22 11.82 26.84
C ARG A 14 63.65 11.74 26.27
N ARG A 15 63.89 10.88 25.27
CA ARG A 15 64.27 11.26 23.87
C ARG A 15 64.71 10.09 22.97
N ARG A 16 64.12 10.07 21.75
CA ARG A 16 64.69 9.72 20.42
C ARG A 16 65.28 8.31 20.17
N LEU A 17 64.68 7.61 19.19
CA LEU A 17 65.27 6.99 17.98
C LEU A 17 64.08 6.51 17.11
N LEU A 18 63.65 7.27 16.11
CA LEU A 18 64.04 7.27 14.69
C LEU A 18 63.48 6.10 13.83
N GLN A 19 62.54 6.47 12.95
CA GLN A 19 62.34 6.03 11.56
C GLN A 19 62.28 4.52 11.20
N ALA A 20 61.10 4.07 10.72
CA ALA A 20 60.93 3.43 9.39
C ALA A 20 59.43 3.20 9.08
N GLY A 21 59.00 3.41 7.82
CA GLY A 21 57.74 2.90 7.23
C GLY A 21 56.41 3.43 7.83
N GLY A 22 55.47 4.03 7.09
CA GLY A 22 55.28 4.00 5.64
C GLY A 22 54.27 2.93 5.19
N ALA A 23 53.07 2.91 5.76
CA ALA A 23 51.93 2.17 5.21
C ALA A 23 50.60 2.88 5.54
N TRP A 24 50.02 3.55 4.55
CA TRP A 24 48.59 3.86 4.55
C TRP A 24 47.84 2.55 4.27
N ALA A 25 47.08 2.03 5.24
CA ALA A 25 46.10 0.97 5.04
C ALA A 25 44.74 1.53 5.42
N GLY A 26 43.81 1.55 4.46
CA GLY A 26 42.59 2.35 4.56
C GLY A 26 41.64 1.90 5.66
N LEU A 27 40.82 2.84 6.15
CA LEU A 27 39.53 2.49 6.73
C LEU A 27 38.75 1.71 5.66
N ALA A 28 38.61 0.39 5.86
CA ALA A 28 37.63 -0.39 5.13
C ALA A 28 36.25 0.14 5.53
N ALA A 29 35.65 0.96 4.67
CA ALA A 29 34.27 1.32 4.78
C ALA A 29 33.45 0.03 4.68
N LEU A 30 32.94 -0.45 5.82
CA LEU A 30 32.02 -1.57 5.85
C LEU A 30 30.85 -1.22 4.92
N PRO A 31 30.53 -2.06 3.93
CA PRO A 31 29.40 -1.78 3.06
C PRO A 31 28.14 -1.82 3.92
N SER A 32 27.49 -0.66 4.08
CA SER A 32 26.13 -0.60 4.58
C SER A 32 25.24 -1.38 3.61
N SER A 33 25.01 -2.66 3.90
CA SER A 33 24.09 -3.52 3.16
C SER A 33 22.66 -3.07 3.40
N VAL A 34 22.31 -1.90 2.87
CA VAL A 34 20.92 -1.50 2.68
C VAL A 34 20.32 -2.50 1.72
N TYR A 35 19.31 -3.22 2.19
CA TYR A 35 18.59 -4.21 1.40
C TYR A 35 17.89 -3.52 0.23
N ALA A 36 18.59 -3.42 -0.91
CA ALA A 36 17.93 -3.31 -2.19
C ALA A 36 16.98 -4.51 -2.26
N GLN A 37 15.67 -4.25 -2.30
CA GLN A 37 14.68 -5.29 -2.59
C GLN A 37 14.85 -5.71 -4.05
N THR A 38 15.80 -6.61 -4.28
CA THR A 38 16.02 -7.22 -5.58
C THR A 38 14.78 -8.01 -5.94
N ALA A 39 14.17 -7.67 -7.08
CA ALA A 39 13.08 -8.45 -7.63
C ALA A 39 13.60 -9.87 -7.87
N THR A 40 12.99 -10.86 -7.22
CA THR A 40 13.46 -12.25 -7.21
C THR A 40 13.63 -12.79 -8.63
N GLU A 41 14.87 -13.10 -9.03
CA GLU A 41 15.15 -13.73 -10.33
C GLU A 41 14.83 -15.23 -10.25
N GLY A 42 13.71 -15.61 -10.85
CA GLY A 42 13.21 -16.97 -10.94
C GLY A 42 11.96 -17.02 -11.83
N PRO A 43 11.43 -18.23 -12.15
CA PRO A 43 10.14 -18.35 -12.81
C PRO A 43 9.07 -17.66 -11.95
N GLU A 44 8.38 -16.66 -12.51
CA GLU A 44 7.41 -15.91 -11.71
C GLU A 44 6.24 -16.78 -11.24
N PRO A 45 5.82 -16.65 -9.97
CA PRO A 45 4.80 -17.50 -9.40
C PRO A 45 3.42 -17.18 -9.99
N PRO A 46 2.48 -18.14 -9.98
CA PRO A 46 1.23 -17.99 -10.70
C PRO A 46 0.41 -16.78 -10.25
N ARG A 47 -0.37 -16.25 -11.18
CA ARG A 47 -1.19 -15.06 -10.98
C ARG A 47 -2.66 -15.45 -11.14
N LEU A 48 -3.45 -15.32 -10.08
CA LEU A 48 -4.85 -15.74 -10.04
C LEU A 48 -5.74 -14.53 -9.77
N ALA A 49 -6.83 -14.38 -10.53
CA ALA A 49 -7.80 -13.31 -10.32
C ALA A 49 -9.24 -13.81 -10.20
N LEU A 50 -10.03 -13.17 -9.35
CA LEU A 50 -11.50 -13.26 -9.31
C LEU A 50 -12.10 -11.86 -9.45
N LEU A 51 -12.92 -11.66 -10.48
CA LEU A 51 -13.64 -10.42 -10.76
C LEU A 51 -15.13 -10.65 -10.53
N ILE A 52 -15.75 -9.92 -9.61
CA ILE A 52 -17.21 -9.92 -9.40
C ILE A 52 -17.76 -8.55 -9.82
N GLY A 53 -18.74 -8.56 -10.72
CA GLY A 53 -19.41 -7.34 -11.20
C GLY A 53 -20.92 -7.45 -11.06
N ASN A 54 -21.51 -6.70 -10.14
CA ASN A 54 -22.95 -6.66 -9.92
C ASN A 54 -23.53 -5.34 -10.45
N ARG A 55 -24.28 -5.44 -11.56
CA ARG A 55 -25.11 -4.38 -12.19
C ARG A 55 -26.56 -4.48 -11.77
N ASP A 56 -27.10 -5.71 -11.75
CA ASP A 56 -28.52 -6.05 -11.57
C ASP A 56 -29.00 -5.75 -10.15
N TYR A 57 -29.75 -4.66 -10.00
CA TYR A 57 -30.38 -4.24 -8.75
C TYR A 57 -31.86 -3.88 -8.97
N PRO A 58 -32.65 -3.67 -7.91
CA PRO A 58 -34.01 -3.16 -8.05
C PRO A 58 -34.08 -1.83 -8.82
N GLU A 59 -35.20 -1.62 -9.51
CA GLU A 59 -35.42 -0.50 -10.43
C GLU A 59 -34.95 0.86 -9.87
N GLY A 60 -34.12 1.56 -10.64
CA GLY A 60 -33.54 2.86 -10.26
C GLY A 60 -32.19 2.79 -9.54
N GLU A 61 -31.74 1.60 -9.13
CA GLU A 61 -30.42 1.39 -8.49
C GLU A 61 -29.42 0.63 -9.38
N ASP A 62 -29.76 0.34 -10.64
CA ASP A 62 -28.84 -0.33 -11.57
C ASP A 62 -27.54 0.46 -11.78
N LEU A 63 -26.44 -0.28 -11.99
CA LEU A 63 -25.13 0.28 -12.31
C LEU A 63 -24.70 -0.16 -13.74
N PRO A 64 -25.05 0.60 -14.79
CA PRO A 64 -24.72 0.29 -16.19
C PRO A 64 -23.27 -0.19 -16.47
N PRO A 65 -22.21 0.53 -16.05
CA PRO A 65 -20.85 0.29 -16.56
C PRO A 65 -20.19 -1.00 -16.02
N ILE A 66 -20.83 -1.71 -15.09
CA ILE A 66 -20.17 -2.76 -14.28
C ILE A 66 -19.81 -4.00 -15.10
N HIS A 67 -20.63 -4.41 -16.06
CA HIS A 67 -20.27 -5.51 -16.98
C HIS A 67 -19.08 -5.14 -17.86
N LYS A 68 -19.02 -3.88 -18.32
CA LYS A 68 -17.93 -3.37 -19.13
C LYS A 68 -16.63 -3.28 -18.33
N ASN A 69 -16.71 -2.79 -17.09
CA ASN A 69 -15.62 -2.77 -16.13
C ASN A 69 -14.95 -4.15 -16.00
N VAL A 70 -15.73 -5.20 -15.73
CA VAL A 70 -15.20 -6.57 -15.57
C VAL A 70 -14.55 -7.06 -16.85
N ARG A 71 -15.21 -6.92 -18.01
CA ARG A 71 -14.71 -7.37 -19.31
C ARG A 71 -13.37 -6.71 -19.68
N ASP A 72 -13.29 -5.39 -19.56
CA ASP A 72 -12.10 -4.64 -19.95
C ASP A 72 -10.94 -4.87 -18.96
N LEU A 73 -11.23 -4.95 -17.65
CA LEU A 73 -10.23 -5.28 -16.63
C LEU A 73 -9.70 -6.71 -16.79
N ARG A 74 -10.57 -7.67 -17.10
CA ARG A 74 -10.16 -9.04 -17.43
C ARG A 74 -9.15 -9.06 -18.56
N ALA A 75 -9.45 -8.41 -19.68
CA ALA A 75 -8.55 -8.36 -20.83
C ALA A 75 -7.19 -7.72 -20.48
N ALA A 76 -7.18 -6.67 -19.65
CA ALA A 76 -5.95 -6.04 -19.16
C ALA A 76 -5.15 -6.95 -18.21
N LEU A 77 -5.81 -7.71 -17.33
CA LEU A 77 -5.17 -8.64 -16.39
C LEU A 77 -4.64 -9.91 -17.09
N GLU A 78 -5.35 -10.44 -18.09
CA GLU A 78 -4.89 -11.57 -18.90
C GLU A 78 -3.59 -11.20 -19.65
N LYS A 79 -3.49 -9.98 -20.22
CA LYS A 79 -2.24 -9.42 -20.77
C LYS A 79 -1.09 -9.33 -19.75
N ARG A 80 -1.40 -9.21 -18.45
CA ARG A 80 -0.45 -9.21 -17.32
C ARG A 80 -0.25 -10.61 -16.69
N GLY A 81 -0.66 -11.66 -17.40
CA GLY A 81 -0.41 -13.06 -17.04
C GLY A 81 -1.32 -13.63 -15.95
N PHE A 82 -2.44 -12.97 -15.62
CA PHE A 82 -3.42 -13.54 -14.69
C PHE A 82 -4.30 -14.60 -15.35
N THR A 83 -4.52 -15.70 -14.63
CA THR A 83 -5.65 -16.59 -14.89
C THR A 83 -6.89 -16.01 -14.21
N VAL A 84 -7.82 -15.48 -15.00
CA VAL A 84 -9.01 -14.78 -14.52
C VAL A 84 -10.19 -15.74 -14.38
N SER A 85 -10.86 -15.70 -13.24
CA SER A 85 -12.24 -16.16 -13.05
C SER A 85 -13.15 -14.93 -12.91
N GLU A 86 -14.36 -14.97 -13.46
CA GLU A 86 -15.31 -13.86 -13.35
C GLU A 86 -16.70 -14.35 -12.94
N GLY A 87 -17.50 -13.46 -12.38
CA GLY A 87 -18.92 -13.67 -12.14
C GLY A 87 -19.69 -12.36 -12.20
N LEU A 88 -20.79 -12.36 -12.96
CA LEU A 88 -21.64 -11.20 -13.15
C LEU A 88 -22.98 -11.42 -12.44
N ASP A 89 -23.50 -10.36 -11.83
CA ASP A 89 -24.83 -10.31 -11.18
C ASP A 89 -25.09 -11.44 -10.18
N LEU A 90 -24.08 -11.71 -9.34
CA LEU A 90 -24.12 -12.78 -8.36
C LEU A 90 -24.95 -12.37 -7.14
N ASP A 91 -25.96 -13.19 -6.81
CA ASP A 91 -26.56 -13.17 -5.47
C ASP A 91 -25.57 -13.69 -4.41
N LEU A 92 -25.95 -13.58 -3.14
CA LEU A 92 -25.06 -13.95 -2.05
C LEU A 92 -24.64 -15.43 -2.06
N ALA A 93 -25.51 -16.35 -2.48
CA ALA A 93 -25.18 -17.77 -2.52
C ALA A 93 -24.18 -18.06 -3.65
N GLN A 94 -24.41 -17.48 -4.83
CA GLN A 94 -23.51 -17.54 -5.97
C GLN A 94 -22.15 -16.89 -5.67
N ALA A 95 -22.15 -15.71 -5.03
CA ALA A 95 -20.94 -14.96 -4.70
C ALA A 95 -20.10 -15.69 -3.63
N ARG A 96 -20.73 -16.30 -2.62
CA ARG A 96 -20.03 -17.17 -1.67
C ARG A 96 -19.40 -18.38 -2.36
N LYS A 97 -20.15 -19.07 -3.23
CA LYS A 97 -19.60 -20.20 -3.99
C LYS A 97 -18.41 -19.79 -4.87
N ALA A 98 -18.49 -18.64 -5.56
CA ALA A 98 -17.39 -18.13 -6.36
C ALA A 98 -16.13 -17.84 -5.52
N MET A 99 -16.31 -17.29 -4.31
CA MET A 99 -15.23 -17.08 -3.35
C MET A 99 -14.65 -18.40 -2.80
N ASP A 100 -15.48 -19.41 -2.51
CA ASP A 100 -15.03 -20.73 -2.05
C ASP A 100 -14.23 -21.47 -3.12
N ASP A 101 -14.74 -21.49 -4.36
CA ASP A 101 -14.08 -22.06 -5.55
C ASP A 101 -12.74 -21.36 -5.82
N PHE A 102 -12.69 -20.03 -5.74
CA PHE A 102 -11.46 -19.25 -5.92
C PHE A 102 -10.47 -19.47 -4.77
N GLY A 103 -10.94 -19.48 -3.53
CA GLY A 103 -10.14 -19.79 -2.35
C GLY A 103 -9.49 -21.18 -2.44
N ALA A 104 -10.19 -22.16 -3.03
CA ALA A 104 -9.61 -23.48 -3.30
C ALA A 104 -8.46 -23.41 -4.32
N LYS A 105 -8.63 -22.69 -5.44
CA LYS A 105 -7.54 -22.44 -6.41
C LYS A 105 -6.33 -21.74 -5.76
N VAL A 106 -6.58 -20.73 -4.92
CA VAL A 106 -5.54 -19.96 -4.23
C VAL A 106 -4.79 -20.76 -3.17
N ARG A 107 -5.47 -21.70 -2.48
CA ARG A 107 -4.85 -22.65 -1.54
C ARG A 107 -3.99 -23.71 -2.24
N ALA A 108 -4.32 -24.08 -3.48
CA ALA A 108 -3.52 -24.99 -4.29
C ALA A 108 -2.28 -24.32 -4.94
N ALA A 109 -2.22 -22.99 -4.98
CA ALA A 109 -1.11 -22.24 -5.58
C ALA A 109 0.07 -22.05 -4.59
N PRO A 110 1.34 -22.00 -5.07
CA PRO A 110 2.53 -21.73 -4.26
C PRO A 110 2.40 -20.49 -3.34
N PRO A 111 3.01 -20.46 -2.14
CA PRO A 111 2.84 -19.37 -1.16
C PRO A 111 3.23 -17.96 -1.61
N ASP A 112 3.99 -17.85 -2.69
CA ASP A 112 4.51 -16.61 -3.28
C ASP A 112 3.69 -16.08 -4.47
N ALA A 113 2.70 -16.85 -4.94
CA ALA A 113 1.74 -16.48 -5.97
C ALA A 113 1.04 -15.13 -5.71
N THR A 114 0.68 -14.47 -6.81
CA THR A 114 -0.06 -13.20 -6.79
C THR A 114 -1.56 -13.48 -6.94
N VAL A 115 -2.36 -12.96 -6.03
CA VAL A 115 -3.81 -13.16 -5.96
C VAL A 115 -4.48 -11.81 -6.11
N LEU A 116 -5.49 -11.69 -6.96
CA LEU A 116 -6.28 -10.48 -7.13
C LEU A 116 -7.77 -10.79 -6.95
N PHE A 117 -8.43 -10.03 -6.10
CA PHE A 117 -9.87 -9.93 -6.04
C PHE A 117 -10.29 -8.55 -6.52
N TYR A 118 -11.32 -8.48 -7.35
CA TYR A 118 -11.95 -7.25 -7.79
C TYR A 118 -13.45 -7.34 -7.59
N PHE A 119 -14.04 -6.31 -6.99
CA PHE A 119 -15.48 -6.14 -6.91
C PHE A 119 -15.88 -4.78 -7.48
N SER A 120 -16.91 -4.75 -8.31
CA SER A 120 -17.57 -3.52 -8.73
C SER A 120 -19.09 -3.67 -8.66
N GLY A 121 -19.76 -2.65 -8.13
CA GLY A 121 -21.20 -2.70 -7.83
C GLY A 121 -21.56 -1.73 -6.70
N HIS A 122 -22.62 -2.04 -5.95
CA HIS A 122 -22.95 -1.29 -4.76
C HIS A 122 -22.12 -1.74 -3.54
N GLY A 123 -21.71 -0.76 -2.74
CA GLY A 123 -21.14 -0.96 -1.43
C GLY A 123 -22.09 -0.46 -0.35
N ALA A 124 -21.92 -0.93 0.88
CA ALA A 124 -22.58 -0.38 2.06
C ALA A 124 -21.64 -0.46 3.28
N GLN A 125 -22.02 0.20 4.36
CA GLN A 125 -21.33 0.12 5.65
C GLN A 125 -22.37 -0.10 6.75
N VAL A 126 -22.19 -1.13 7.57
CA VAL A 126 -23.03 -1.45 8.73
C VAL A 126 -22.09 -1.82 9.88
N ASP A 127 -22.27 -1.23 11.06
CA ASP A 127 -21.46 -1.49 12.26
C ASP A 127 -19.94 -1.50 12.02
N SER A 128 -19.47 -0.53 11.25
CA SER A 128 -18.07 -0.37 10.80
C SER A 128 -17.55 -1.45 9.83
N GLU A 129 -18.35 -2.44 9.44
CA GLU A 129 -18.02 -3.39 8.38
C GLU A 129 -18.31 -2.83 6.98
N ASN A 130 -17.40 -3.10 6.05
CA ASN A 130 -17.60 -2.83 4.63
C ASN A 130 -18.33 -4.01 3.98
N LEU A 131 -19.49 -3.73 3.38
CA LEU A 131 -20.33 -4.69 2.68
C LEU A 131 -20.23 -4.48 1.17
N LEU A 132 -20.14 -5.57 0.43
CA LEU A 132 -20.21 -5.65 -1.03
C LEU A 132 -21.60 -6.22 -1.37
N VAL A 133 -22.48 -5.37 -1.90
CA VAL A 133 -23.90 -5.69 -2.05
C VAL A 133 -24.07 -6.71 -3.18
N SER A 134 -24.76 -7.81 -2.88
CA SER A 134 -25.06 -8.83 -3.89
C SER A 134 -26.12 -8.33 -4.87
N ALA A 135 -26.11 -8.86 -6.09
CA ALA A 135 -27.12 -8.54 -7.09
C ALA A 135 -28.54 -8.84 -6.56
N ARG A 136 -29.54 -8.17 -7.13
CA ARG A 136 -30.96 -8.23 -6.74
C ARG A 136 -31.26 -7.76 -5.31
N THR A 137 -30.25 -7.35 -4.53
CA THR A 137 -30.42 -6.77 -3.19
C THR A 137 -30.51 -5.25 -3.30
N SER A 138 -31.57 -4.64 -2.77
CA SER A 138 -31.64 -3.16 -2.74
C SER A 138 -30.52 -2.58 -1.85
N PRO A 139 -29.67 -1.67 -2.37
CA PRO A 139 -28.66 -0.97 -1.55
C PRO A 139 -29.28 -0.07 -0.46
N LYS A 140 -30.59 0.19 -0.55
CA LYS A 140 -31.40 1.00 0.39
C LYS A 140 -32.14 0.16 1.42
N ALA A 141 -31.90 -1.15 1.48
CA ALA A 141 -32.49 -2.02 2.49
C ALA A 141 -32.00 -1.67 3.92
N LEU A 142 -32.77 -2.08 4.93
CA LEU A 142 -32.38 -1.88 6.34
C LEU A 142 -31.02 -2.53 6.65
N PRO A 143 -30.21 -1.98 7.59
CA PRO A 143 -28.86 -2.47 7.89
C PRO A 143 -28.76 -3.98 8.12
N ASP A 144 -29.66 -4.54 8.93
CA ASP A 144 -29.76 -5.98 9.20
C ASP A 144 -29.99 -6.83 7.94
N ASN A 145 -30.79 -6.32 6.99
CA ASN A 145 -31.06 -7.02 5.74
C ASN A 145 -29.84 -6.93 4.82
N LEU A 146 -29.20 -5.76 4.70
CA LEU A 146 -27.95 -5.59 3.97
C LEU A 146 -26.85 -6.51 4.50
N ALA A 147 -26.66 -6.58 5.82
CA ALA A 147 -25.65 -7.41 6.47
C ALA A 147 -25.88 -8.92 6.22
N ARG A 148 -27.13 -9.37 6.13
CA ARG A 148 -27.47 -10.76 5.79
C ARG A 148 -27.45 -11.08 4.29
N ALA A 149 -27.58 -10.07 3.42
CA ALA A 149 -27.68 -10.23 1.97
C ALA A 149 -26.40 -9.84 1.18
N SER A 150 -25.34 -9.39 1.86
CA SER A 150 -24.10 -8.90 1.23
C SER A 150 -22.87 -9.74 1.62
N LEU A 151 -21.79 -9.65 0.83
CA LEU A 151 -20.48 -10.15 1.24
C LEU A 151 -19.81 -9.12 2.16
N MET A 152 -19.31 -9.56 3.33
CA MET A 152 -18.47 -8.75 4.19
C MET A 152 -17.03 -8.73 3.67
N LEU A 153 -16.45 -7.56 3.41
CA LEU A 153 -15.11 -7.43 2.86
C LEU A 153 -14.03 -8.09 3.74
N ARG A 154 -14.08 -7.85 5.07
CA ARG A 154 -13.04 -8.36 5.98
C ARG A 154 -13.12 -9.88 6.15
N THR A 155 -14.31 -10.42 6.43
CA THR A 155 -14.49 -11.83 6.80
C THR A 155 -14.84 -12.73 5.62
N GLY A 156 -15.64 -12.24 4.67
CA GLY A 156 -16.14 -12.99 3.51
C GLY A 156 -15.28 -12.87 2.24
N VAL A 157 -14.32 -11.94 2.18
CA VAL A 157 -13.36 -11.82 1.07
C VAL A 157 -11.94 -11.97 1.58
N VAL A 158 -11.43 -10.97 2.29
CA VAL A 158 -10.01 -10.93 2.70
C VAL A 158 -9.67 -12.08 3.65
N GLY A 159 -10.55 -12.41 4.60
CA GLY A 159 -10.38 -13.50 5.56
C GLY A 159 -10.60 -14.91 5.00
N GLN A 160 -11.19 -15.06 3.81
CA GLN A 160 -11.32 -16.37 3.13
C GLN A 160 -10.08 -16.73 2.30
N LEU A 161 -9.28 -15.75 1.92
CA LEU A 161 -8.02 -15.95 1.21
C LEU A 161 -6.90 -16.26 2.22
N PRO A 162 -6.02 -17.25 1.95
CA PRO A 162 -4.90 -17.55 2.84
C PRO A 162 -3.91 -16.37 2.88
N LEU A 163 -3.39 -16.08 4.07
CA LEU A 163 -2.35 -15.06 4.24
C LEU A 163 -1.09 -15.44 3.46
N ARG A 164 -0.54 -14.47 2.71
CA ARG A 164 0.58 -14.67 1.78
C ARG A 164 1.71 -13.66 2.07
N PRO A 165 2.41 -13.77 3.22
CA PRO A 165 3.50 -12.86 3.55
C PRO A 165 4.69 -12.95 2.56
N GLN A 166 4.84 -14.09 1.87
CA GLN A 166 5.83 -14.31 0.80
C GLN A 166 5.29 -14.04 -0.62
N GLY A 167 4.00 -13.69 -0.74
CA GLY A 167 3.33 -13.40 -2.00
C GLY A 167 2.72 -12.00 -2.01
N LEU A 168 1.65 -11.84 -2.78
CA LEU A 168 0.89 -10.60 -2.85
C LEU A 168 -0.59 -10.92 -3.02
N THR A 169 -1.44 -10.44 -2.11
CA THR A 169 -2.90 -10.50 -2.25
C THR A 169 -3.44 -9.08 -2.44
N ILE A 170 -4.10 -8.84 -3.56
CA ILE A 170 -4.70 -7.56 -3.94
C ILE A 170 -6.22 -7.69 -3.81
N ALA A 171 -6.88 -6.73 -3.18
CA ALA A 171 -8.33 -6.58 -3.22
C ALA A 171 -8.69 -5.18 -3.73
N ILE A 172 -9.47 -5.09 -4.80
CA ILE A 172 -9.86 -3.84 -5.45
C ILE A 172 -11.37 -3.67 -5.30
N ILE A 173 -11.79 -2.59 -4.66
CA ILE A 173 -13.20 -2.31 -4.34
C ILE A 173 -13.65 -1.04 -5.07
N ASP A 174 -14.23 -1.24 -6.26
CA ASP A 174 -14.82 -0.19 -7.10
C ASP A 174 -16.33 -0.10 -6.89
N ALA A 175 -16.70 0.24 -5.64
CA ALA A 175 -18.07 0.18 -5.15
C ALA A 175 -18.67 1.57 -4.85
N CYS A 176 -19.89 1.81 -5.34
CA CYS A 176 -20.65 3.04 -5.09
C CYS A 176 -21.57 2.87 -3.88
N ARG A 177 -21.59 3.82 -2.93
CA ARG A 177 -22.56 3.83 -1.81
C ARG A 177 -23.86 4.60 -2.09
N THR A 178 -23.88 5.52 -3.05
CA THR A 178 -24.97 6.49 -3.19
C THR A 178 -25.08 7.10 -4.59
N THR A 179 -26.28 7.52 -4.96
CA THR A 179 -26.52 8.43 -6.10
C THR A 179 -26.07 9.86 -5.77
N LEU A 180 -25.83 10.71 -6.79
CA LEU A 180 -25.38 12.11 -6.62
C LEU A 180 -26.23 12.94 -5.63
N ARG A 181 -27.53 12.60 -5.48
CA ARG A 181 -28.49 13.29 -4.60
C ARG A 181 -28.28 13.01 -3.11
N GLU A 182 -27.71 11.86 -2.78
CA GLU A 182 -27.44 11.41 -1.41
C GLU A 182 -26.04 11.85 -0.93
N VAL A 183 -25.10 12.06 -1.86
CA VAL A 183 -23.80 12.71 -1.58
C VAL A 183 -23.99 14.08 -0.96
N SER A 184 -24.91 14.88 -1.53
CA SER A 184 -25.30 16.21 -1.02
C SER A 184 -26.00 16.18 0.35
N ARG A 185 -26.27 15.00 0.91
CA ARG A 185 -26.87 14.79 2.24
C ARG A 185 -25.92 14.15 3.26
N GLY A 186 -24.63 14.02 2.92
CA GLY A 186 -23.63 13.43 3.81
C GLY A 186 -23.68 11.91 3.90
N GLY A 187 -24.28 11.22 2.92
CA GLY A 187 -24.23 9.76 2.83
C GLY A 187 -22.79 9.28 2.66
N GLY A 188 -22.28 8.52 3.65
CA GLY A 188 -20.88 8.12 3.72
C GLY A 188 -20.42 7.11 2.66
N GLY A 189 -19.10 6.94 2.58
CA GLY A 189 -18.34 5.97 1.79
C GLY A 189 -17.92 4.73 2.59
N LEU A 190 -17.11 3.85 2.01
CA LEU A 190 -16.58 2.69 2.74
C LEU A 190 -15.64 3.13 3.88
N ASN A 191 -15.59 2.34 4.94
CA ASN A 191 -14.74 2.56 6.11
C ASN A 191 -13.26 2.29 5.77
N GLN A 192 -12.32 2.94 6.47
CA GLN A 192 -10.92 2.50 6.45
C GLN A 192 -10.79 1.09 7.07
N VAL A 193 -9.93 0.27 6.47
CA VAL A 193 -9.59 -1.08 6.94
C VAL A 193 -8.09 -1.21 7.11
N GLU A 194 -7.66 -2.15 7.95
CA GLU A 194 -6.27 -2.56 8.03
C GLU A 194 -6.03 -3.78 7.14
N ALA A 195 -4.99 -3.73 6.31
CA ALA A 195 -4.61 -4.84 5.43
C ALA A 195 -3.82 -5.92 6.20
N PRO A 196 -4.21 -7.21 6.10
CA PRO A 196 -3.42 -8.30 6.68
C PRO A 196 -2.03 -8.43 6.03
N PRO A 197 -1.09 -9.14 6.67
CA PRO A 197 0.25 -9.35 6.12
C PRO A 197 0.24 -9.98 4.71
N GLY A 198 0.92 -9.32 3.77
CA GLY A 198 0.92 -9.70 2.35
C GLY A 198 -0.21 -9.10 1.51
N CYS A 199 -1.11 -8.31 2.12
CA CYS A 199 -2.27 -7.73 1.43
C CYS A 199 -2.09 -6.26 1.03
N LEU A 200 -2.68 -5.89 -0.10
CA LEU A 200 -2.94 -4.52 -0.56
C LEU A 200 -4.43 -4.42 -0.89
N ILE A 201 -5.14 -3.49 -0.27
CA ILE A 201 -6.57 -3.25 -0.49
C ILE A 201 -6.72 -1.83 -1.05
N ALA A 202 -7.21 -1.70 -2.28
CA ALA A 202 -7.42 -0.42 -2.96
C ALA A 202 -8.93 -0.14 -3.12
N PHE A 203 -9.33 1.10 -2.84
CA PHE A 203 -10.71 1.56 -2.91
C PHE A 203 -10.83 2.68 -3.96
N ALA A 204 -11.86 2.63 -4.80
CA ALA A 204 -12.04 3.57 -5.91
C ALA A 204 -12.30 5.02 -5.52
N THR A 205 -12.73 5.26 -4.28
CA THR A 205 -13.05 6.57 -3.74
C THR A 205 -12.48 6.72 -2.34
N GLY A 206 -12.53 7.92 -1.77
CA GLY A 206 -12.05 8.21 -0.43
C GLY A 206 -12.88 7.50 0.63
N ALA A 207 -12.25 7.13 1.75
CA ALA A 207 -12.99 6.61 2.90
C ALA A 207 -14.04 7.64 3.33
N GLY A 208 -15.24 7.19 3.67
CA GLY A 208 -16.34 8.11 3.96
C GLY A 208 -16.90 8.89 2.75
N LYS A 209 -16.41 8.71 1.52
CA LYS A 209 -16.97 9.30 0.29
C LYS A 209 -17.51 8.25 -0.70
N PRO A 210 -18.50 8.57 -1.55
CA PRO A 210 -19.00 7.65 -2.56
C PRO A 210 -18.18 7.69 -3.86
N ALA A 211 -18.28 6.63 -4.66
CA ALA A 211 -17.77 6.59 -6.03
C ALA A 211 -18.89 7.00 -7.01
N ILE A 212 -18.50 7.53 -8.18
CA ILE A 212 -19.42 7.88 -9.27
C ILE A 212 -19.27 6.88 -10.41
N ALA A 213 -20.36 6.17 -10.71
CA ALA A 213 -20.55 5.44 -11.96
C ALA A 213 -21.19 6.35 -13.02
N PRO A 214 -20.71 6.35 -14.28
CA PRO A 214 -21.46 6.87 -15.41
C PRO A 214 -22.80 6.13 -15.59
N ALA A 215 -23.86 6.82 -16.00
CA ALA A 215 -25.14 6.20 -16.37
C ALA A 215 -25.10 5.61 -17.80
N ASP A 216 -23.98 5.03 -18.20
CA ASP A 216 -23.63 4.75 -19.59
C ASP A 216 -22.87 3.41 -19.69
N ASP A 217 -23.53 2.42 -20.27
CA ASP A 217 -23.02 1.07 -20.51
C ASP A 217 -21.72 1.01 -21.34
N THR A 218 -21.44 2.08 -22.11
CA THR A 218 -20.28 2.12 -23.03
C THR A 218 -19.02 2.68 -22.38
N ARG A 219 -19.08 3.14 -21.13
CA ARG A 219 -17.92 3.66 -20.38
C ARG A 219 -17.60 2.81 -19.16
N ASN A 220 -16.35 2.87 -18.72
CA ASN A 220 -15.95 2.32 -17.43
C ASN A 220 -16.18 3.37 -16.34
N THR A 221 -16.25 2.94 -15.07
CA THR A 221 -16.08 3.85 -13.92
C THR A 221 -14.72 4.55 -14.00
N PHE A 222 -14.58 5.73 -13.38
CA PHE A 222 -13.31 6.47 -13.38
C PHE A 222 -12.12 5.61 -12.91
N TYR A 223 -12.31 4.87 -11.81
CA TYR A 223 -11.25 4.02 -11.27
C TYR A 223 -10.89 2.87 -12.21
N THR A 224 -11.86 2.13 -12.73
CA THR A 224 -11.58 1.02 -13.65
C THR A 224 -11.04 1.51 -15.01
N ALA A 225 -11.43 2.69 -15.48
CA ALA A 225 -10.84 3.33 -16.67
C ALA A 225 -9.33 3.61 -16.46
N SER A 226 -8.96 4.27 -15.37
CA SER A 226 -7.56 4.55 -15.03
C SER A 226 -6.75 3.28 -14.76
N LEU A 227 -7.34 2.28 -14.09
CA LEU A 227 -6.71 0.99 -13.83
C LEU A 227 -6.42 0.22 -15.13
N VAL A 228 -7.40 0.12 -16.05
CA VAL A 228 -7.20 -0.53 -17.36
C VAL A 228 -6.14 0.23 -18.17
N LYS A 229 -6.26 1.56 -18.29
CA LYS A 229 -5.28 2.42 -18.95
C LYS A 229 -3.86 2.15 -18.46
N LEU A 230 -3.64 2.20 -17.15
CA LEU A 230 -2.30 2.04 -16.58
C LEU A 230 -1.82 0.58 -16.59
N LEU A 231 -2.71 -0.41 -16.51
CA LEU A 231 -2.35 -1.81 -16.78
C LEU A 231 -1.89 -2.02 -18.23
N GLU A 232 -2.39 -1.24 -19.19
CA GLU A 232 -1.98 -1.36 -20.60
C GLU A 232 -0.73 -0.52 -20.94
N THR A 233 -0.54 0.66 -20.33
CA THR A 233 0.54 1.60 -20.69
C THR A 233 1.75 1.60 -19.75
N SER A 234 1.63 1.12 -18.52
CA SER A 234 2.75 1.15 -17.57
C SER A 234 3.86 0.18 -17.96
N SER A 235 5.10 0.58 -17.68
CA SER A 235 6.27 -0.28 -17.80
C SER A 235 6.15 -1.56 -16.97
N ASP A 236 6.61 -2.66 -17.55
CA ASP A 236 6.69 -3.98 -16.93
C ASP A 236 7.49 -4.02 -15.62
N GLU A 237 8.44 -3.11 -15.43
CA GLU A 237 9.36 -3.10 -14.28
C GLU A 237 8.82 -2.41 -13.03
N ILE A 238 7.72 -1.64 -13.12
CA ILE A 238 7.12 -1.05 -11.93
C ILE A 238 6.38 -2.11 -11.11
N SER A 239 6.21 -1.87 -9.81
CA SER A 239 5.49 -2.79 -8.94
C SER A 239 3.97 -2.59 -9.00
N PHE A 240 3.18 -3.60 -8.62
CA PHE A 240 1.74 -3.43 -8.39
C PHE A 240 1.45 -2.34 -7.34
N TYR A 241 2.31 -2.19 -6.33
CA TYR A 241 2.19 -1.12 -5.34
C TYR A 241 2.28 0.26 -6.01
N ASP A 242 3.25 0.46 -6.90
CA ASP A 242 3.42 1.73 -7.63
C ASP A 242 2.26 1.95 -8.59
N LEU A 243 1.83 0.91 -9.33
CA LEU A 243 0.66 0.98 -10.22
C LEU A 243 -0.58 1.51 -9.48
N PHE A 244 -0.93 0.98 -8.31
CA PHE A 244 -2.12 1.46 -7.60
C PHE A 244 -1.98 2.90 -7.09
N HIS A 245 -0.76 3.39 -6.82
CA HIS A 245 -0.52 4.79 -6.53
C HIS A 245 -0.65 5.67 -7.78
N LEU A 246 -0.14 5.23 -8.93
CA LEU A 246 -0.37 5.92 -10.22
C LEU A 246 -1.86 5.96 -10.59
N VAL A 247 -2.61 4.87 -10.35
CA VAL A 247 -4.07 4.84 -10.56
C VAL A 247 -4.77 5.85 -9.64
N LYS A 248 -4.34 5.98 -8.38
CA LYS A 248 -4.88 7.00 -7.47
C LYS A 248 -4.69 8.42 -8.03
N SER A 249 -3.48 8.77 -8.46
CA SER A 249 -3.17 10.10 -9.00
C SER A 249 -3.91 10.33 -10.34
N ASP A 250 -3.93 9.35 -11.25
CA ASP A 250 -4.62 9.45 -12.54
C ASP A 250 -6.14 9.63 -12.42
N VAL A 251 -6.79 8.95 -11.47
CA VAL A 251 -8.23 9.13 -11.17
C VAL A 251 -8.49 10.54 -10.65
N GLN A 252 -7.68 11.00 -9.68
CA GLN A 252 -7.82 12.33 -9.09
C GLN A 252 -7.66 13.42 -10.16
N ASP A 253 -6.60 13.34 -10.97
CA ASP A 253 -6.32 14.33 -12.02
C ASP A 253 -7.36 14.29 -13.14
N THR A 254 -7.81 13.10 -13.56
CA THR A 254 -8.86 12.94 -14.56
C THR A 254 -10.17 13.59 -14.11
N MET A 255 -10.54 13.44 -12.84
CA MET A 255 -11.77 14.02 -12.30
C MET A 255 -11.65 15.52 -12.02
N LEU A 256 -10.53 16.00 -11.48
CA LEU A 256 -10.29 17.43 -11.24
C LEU A 256 -10.24 18.25 -12.54
N ASN A 257 -9.71 17.66 -13.63
CA ASN A 257 -9.64 18.30 -14.94
C ASN A 257 -10.84 17.98 -15.85
N HIS A 258 -11.83 17.22 -15.38
CA HIS A 258 -12.96 16.76 -16.19
C HIS A 258 -13.72 17.92 -16.84
N PRO A 259 -14.16 17.86 -18.12
CA PRO A 259 -14.80 18.99 -18.81
C PRO A 259 -16.10 19.48 -18.13
N VAL A 260 -16.87 18.58 -17.52
CA VAL A 260 -18.10 18.91 -16.78
C VAL A 260 -17.75 19.39 -15.35
N PRO A 261 -18.03 20.66 -14.97
CA PRO A 261 -17.64 21.21 -13.66
C PRO A 261 -18.23 20.48 -12.45
N LEU A 262 -19.46 19.96 -12.57
CA LEU A 262 -20.12 19.21 -11.49
C LEU A 262 -19.30 17.96 -11.09
N LEU A 263 -18.67 17.29 -12.06
CA LEU A 263 -17.87 16.09 -11.78
C LEU A 263 -16.53 16.41 -11.09
N ARG A 264 -16.03 17.66 -11.21
CA ARG A 264 -14.86 18.13 -10.45
C ARG A 264 -15.17 18.30 -8.96
N GLN A 265 -16.38 18.75 -8.63
CA GLN A 265 -16.83 18.92 -7.24
C GLN A 265 -16.92 17.59 -6.49
N PHE A 266 -17.14 16.49 -7.23
CA PHE A 266 -17.16 15.13 -6.71
C PHE A 266 -15.93 14.32 -7.13
N ALA A 267 -14.78 14.97 -7.30
CA ALA A 267 -13.52 14.27 -7.59
C ALA A 267 -13.25 13.19 -6.53
N GLN A 268 -12.96 11.98 -7.00
CA GLN A 268 -12.66 10.84 -6.15
C GLN A 268 -11.20 10.88 -5.74
N TYR A 269 -10.94 10.49 -4.49
CA TYR A 269 -9.60 10.41 -3.91
C TYR A 269 -9.36 8.97 -3.45
N PRO A 270 -8.99 8.05 -4.36
CA PRO A 270 -8.76 6.65 -4.01
C PRO A 270 -7.83 6.50 -2.82
N PHE A 271 -8.09 5.54 -1.95
CA PHE A 271 -7.19 5.19 -0.86
C PHE A 271 -6.78 3.73 -0.91
N ILE A 272 -5.61 3.47 -0.33
CA ILE A 272 -5.00 2.16 -0.23
C ILE A 272 -4.80 1.86 1.25
N ALA A 273 -5.08 0.62 1.65
CA ALA A 273 -4.62 0.02 2.89
C ALA A 273 -3.63 -1.08 2.53
N GLU A 274 -2.39 -1.06 3.02
CA GLU A 274 -1.40 -2.06 2.62
C GLU A 274 -0.43 -2.51 3.71
N ASN A 275 -0.09 -3.80 3.67
CA ASN A 275 0.87 -4.47 4.55
C ASN A 275 1.66 -5.53 3.75
N THR A 276 2.04 -5.15 2.53
CA THR A 276 2.89 -5.97 1.66
C THR A 276 4.32 -5.96 2.17
N ARG A 277 5.07 -7.04 1.92
CA ARG A 277 6.50 -7.15 2.27
C ARG A 277 7.41 -7.27 1.04
N ILE A 278 6.83 -7.69 -0.08
CA ILE A 278 7.53 -7.96 -1.34
C ILE A 278 6.91 -7.12 -2.45
N GLN A 279 7.76 -6.52 -3.29
CA GLN A 279 7.33 -5.89 -4.52
C GLN A 279 7.23 -6.94 -5.64
N ARG A 280 6.03 -7.08 -6.23
CA ARG A 280 5.81 -7.88 -7.45
C ARG A 280 5.64 -6.93 -8.63
N ARG A 281 6.35 -7.21 -9.73
CA ARG A 281 6.33 -6.44 -10.98
C ARG A 281 5.07 -6.65 -11.79
N LEU A 282 4.72 -5.69 -12.65
CA LEU A 282 3.52 -5.79 -13.48
C LEU A 282 3.56 -6.91 -14.52
N ALA A 283 4.69 -7.20 -15.15
CA ALA A 283 4.76 -8.28 -16.14
C ALA A 283 5.45 -9.53 -15.62
N PRO A 284 5.01 -10.69 -16.14
CA PRO A 284 5.80 -11.83 -16.51
C PRO A 284 7.29 -11.60 -16.74
N ARG A 285 8.22 -11.66 -15.78
CA ARG A 285 9.57 -12.10 -16.19
C ARG A 285 9.46 -13.57 -16.56
N ALA A 286 9.17 -13.81 -17.83
CA ALA A 286 9.29 -15.12 -18.43
C ALA A 286 10.66 -15.66 -18.04
N ALA A 287 10.67 -16.81 -17.35
CA ALA A 287 11.91 -17.54 -17.19
C ALA A 287 12.50 -17.75 -18.59
N ALA A 288 13.82 -17.62 -18.72
CA ALA A 288 14.50 -18.00 -19.95
C ALA A 288 14.18 -19.49 -20.21
N ALA A 289 13.25 -19.75 -21.13
CA ALA A 289 12.72 -21.07 -21.44
C ALA A 289 13.73 -21.84 -22.31
N ALA A 290 14.95 -22.02 -21.78
CA ALA A 290 16.10 -22.56 -22.50
C ALA A 290 17.18 -23.08 -21.51
N ALA A 291 16.84 -24.08 -20.68
CA ALA A 291 17.85 -24.76 -19.84
C ALA A 291 17.56 -26.21 -19.43
N VAL A 292 16.30 -26.70 -19.43
CA VAL A 292 15.97 -28.06 -18.92
C VAL A 292 15.01 -28.84 -19.83
N ALA A 293 15.24 -28.77 -21.14
CA ALA A 293 14.69 -29.73 -22.10
C ALA A 293 15.82 -30.18 -23.04
N GLY A 294 16.45 -31.31 -22.69
CA GLY A 294 17.60 -31.84 -23.41
C GLY A 294 17.22 -32.50 -24.73
N THR A 295 17.09 -31.71 -25.79
CA THR A 295 17.20 -32.18 -27.19
C THR A 295 17.76 -31.06 -28.06
N ALA A 296 18.76 -31.37 -28.88
CA ALA A 296 19.39 -30.41 -29.77
C ALA A 296 18.45 -30.05 -30.95
N ALA A 297 17.75 -28.93 -30.82
CA ALA A 297 17.06 -28.25 -31.91
C ALA A 297 17.36 -26.74 -31.81
N SER A 298 17.56 -26.10 -32.97
CA SER A 298 18.09 -24.73 -33.07
C SER A 298 17.39 -23.74 -32.13
N ALA A 299 18.14 -23.19 -31.17
CA ALA A 299 17.66 -22.16 -30.28
C ALA A 299 17.49 -20.85 -31.06
N VAL A 300 16.31 -20.65 -31.63
CA VAL A 300 15.84 -19.29 -31.94
C VAL A 300 15.81 -18.55 -30.62
N ALA A 301 16.77 -17.64 -30.42
CA ALA A 301 16.88 -16.89 -29.19
C ALA A 301 15.53 -16.20 -28.91
N ALA A 302 14.87 -16.59 -27.82
CA ALA A 302 13.70 -15.88 -27.33
C ALA A 302 14.11 -14.39 -27.18
N PRO A 303 13.29 -13.43 -27.64
CA PRO A 303 13.68 -12.03 -27.66
C PRO A 303 14.13 -11.63 -26.25
N SER A 304 15.40 -11.22 -26.13
CA SER A 304 15.96 -10.83 -24.84
C SER A 304 15.13 -9.69 -24.30
N LEU A 305 14.50 -9.91 -23.13
CA LEU A 305 13.75 -8.87 -22.44
C LEU A 305 14.61 -7.60 -22.37
N PRO A 306 14.04 -6.41 -22.66
CA PRO A 306 14.80 -5.17 -22.57
C PRO A 306 15.43 -5.04 -21.18
N PRO A 307 16.64 -4.46 -21.07
CA PRO A 307 17.31 -4.31 -19.79
C PRO A 307 16.46 -3.45 -18.85
N ARG A 308 16.59 -3.67 -17.54
CA ARG A 308 15.82 -2.93 -16.52
C ARG A 308 16.20 -1.46 -16.46
N PHE A 309 17.48 -1.17 -16.70
CA PHE A 309 18.09 0.15 -16.77
C PHE A 309 18.69 0.34 -18.15
N GLU A 310 18.73 1.58 -18.65
CA GLU A 310 19.39 1.96 -19.90
C GLU A 310 20.92 1.86 -19.78
N ASP A 311 21.48 2.24 -18.63
CA ASP A 311 22.91 2.12 -18.33
C ASP A 311 23.22 1.95 -16.82
N ASN A 312 24.51 1.79 -16.50
CA ASN A 312 25.01 1.65 -15.13
C ASN A 312 24.86 2.93 -14.28
N ALA A 313 24.69 4.11 -14.89
CA ALA A 313 24.51 5.38 -14.19
C ALA A 313 23.05 5.53 -13.73
N GLU A 314 22.09 5.10 -14.54
CA GLU A 314 20.69 4.95 -14.14
C GLU A 314 20.55 3.96 -12.97
N GLU A 315 21.19 2.78 -13.06
CA GLU A 315 21.17 1.80 -11.96
C GLU A 315 21.71 2.39 -10.65
N GLN A 316 22.83 3.13 -10.71
CA GLN A 316 23.42 3.79 -9.54
C GLN A 316 22.53 4.90 -8.97
N ASP A 317 21.95 5.75 -9.82
CA ASP A 317 21.04 6.81 -9.36
C ASP A 317 19.75 6.24 -8.77
N TYR A 318 19.21 5.15 -9.35
CA TYR A 318 18.06 4.45 -8.79
C TYR A 318 18.41 3.76 -7.46
N ALA A 319 19.59 3.13 -7.35
CA ALA A 319 20.04 2.51 -6.10
C ALA A 319 20.20 3.55 -4.97
N ARG A 320 20.67 4.77 -5.27
CA ARG A 320 20.69 5.90 -4.33
C ARG A 320 19.29 6.33 -3.90
N LEU A 321 18.33 6.40 -4.84
CA LEU A 321 16.93 6.67 -4.52
C LEU A 321 16.34 5.57 -3.62
N GLN A 322 16.64 4.29 -3.87
CA GLN A 322 16.12 3.19 -3.06
C GLN A 322 16.70 3.18 -1.65
N SER A 323 17.99 3.49 -1.47
CA SER A 323 18.61 3.51 -0.14
C SER A 323 18.24 4.72 0.73
N ALA A 324 17.61 5.75 0.15
CA ALA A 324 17.15 6.91 0.90
C ALA A 324 15.91 6.60 1.78
N ILE A 325 16.02 6.99 3.06
CA ILE A 325 15.02 6.77 4.12
C ILE A 325 14.51 8.07 4.77
N TRP A 326 14.95 9.24 4.30
CA TRP A 326 14.50 10.54 4.81
C TRP A 326 13.64 11.27 3.75
N PRO A 327 12.36 11.63 4.00
CA PRO A 327 11.45 12.08 2.93
C PRO A 327 11.94 13.27 2.09
N PRO A 328 12.50 14.37 2.66
CA PRO A 328 13.06 15.45 1.86
C PRO A 328 14.19 15.01 0.91
N GLU A 329 14.96 13.99 1.31
CA GLU A 329 16.05 13.43 0.50
C GLU A 329 15.53 12.48 -0.58
N VAL A 330 14.55 11.62 -0.25
CA VAL A 330 13.84 10.78 -1.22
C VAL A 330 13.17 11.63 -2.30
N ALA A 331 12.45 12.69 -1.93
CA ALA A 331 11.78 13.58 -2.87
C ALA A 331 12.77 14.30 -3.81
N ARG A 332 13.91 14.73 -3.28
CA ARG A 332 15.01 15.34 -4.07
C ARG A 332 15.60 14.32 -5.06
N LEU A 333 16.01 13.15 -4.57
CA LEU A 333 16.62 12.11 -5.41
C LEU A 333 15.66 11.59 -6.49
N ALA A 334 14.37 11.47 -6.19
CA ALA A 334 13.35 11.07 -7.16
C ALA A 334 13.17 12.14 -8.25
N THR A 335 13.20 13.42 -7.88
CA THR A 335 13.15 14.54 -8.82
C THR A 335 14.39 14.58 -9.72
N GLU A 336 15.59 14.38 -9.16
CA GLU A 336 16.84 14.29 -9.91
C GLU A 336 16.86 13.08 -10.86
N TYR A 337 16.38 11.93 -10.41
CA TYR A 337 16.28 10.72 -11.23
C TYR A 337 15.35 10.92 -12.43
N LEU A 338 14.14 11.47 -12.21
CA LEU A 338 13.17 11.76 -13.28
C LEU A 338 13.69 12.81 -14.28
N ALA A 339 14.48 13.78 -13.82
CA ALA A 339 15.08 14.80 -14.69
C ALA A 339 16.21 14.25 -15.56
N LYS A 340 17.02 13.31 -15.03
CA LYS A 340 18.12 12.66 -15.76
C LYS A 340 17.63 11.55 -16.69
N HIS A 341 16.68 10.74 -16.22
CA HIS A 341 16.24 9.48 -16.84
C HIS A 341 14.74 9.51 -17.20
N PRO A 342 14.26 10.50 -17.98
CA PRO A 342 12.82 10.73 -18.19
C PRO A 342 12.12 9.63 -19.01
N LYS A 343 12.89 8.74 -19.68
CA LYS A 343 12.39 7.59 -20.43
C LYS A 343 12.50 6.26 -19.68
N SER A 344 13.03 6.30 -18.45
CA SER A 344 13.28 5.11 -17.64
C SER A 344 12.05 4.22 -17.50
N ARG A 345 12.27 2.91 -17.61
CA ARG A 345 11.29 1.86 -17.29
C ARG A 345 10.84 1.86 -15.83
N LEU A 346 11.49 2.64 -14.96
CA LEU A 346 11.17 2.81 -13.54
C LEU A 346 10.71 4.24 -13.20
N ALA A 347 10.52 5.11 -14.21
CA ALA A 347 10.04 6.49 -14.01
C ALA A 347 8.72 6.52 -13.20
N GLY A 348 7.78 5.59 -13.46
CA GLY A 348 6.54 5.48 -12.68
C GLY A 348 6.77 5.22 -11.18
N SER A 349 7.71 4.35 -10.82
CA SER A 349 8.08 4.10 -9.41
C SER A 349 8.81 5.31 -8.79
N ALA A 350 9.60 6.04 -9.56
CA ALA A 350 10.24 7.26 -9.10
C ALA A 350 9.23 8.41 -8.90
N GLU A 351 8.20 8.50 -9.74
CA GLU A 351 7.09 9.45 -9.59
C GLU A 351 6.32 9.18 -8.28
N VAL A 352 5.90 7.94 -8.04
CA VAL A 352 5.24 7.55 -6.78
C VAL A 352 6.11 7.87 -5.56
N ALA A 353 7.43 7.61 -5.63
CA ALA A 353 8.37 7.97 -4.58
C ALA A 353 8.48 9.49 -4.39
N ARG A 354 8.47 10.28 -5.48
CA ARG A 354 8.51 11.75 -5.45
C ARG A 354 7.27 12.32 -4.77
N GLU A 355 6.07 11.95 -5.23
CA GLU A 355 4.80 12.47 -4.69
C GLU A 355 4.64 12.16 -3.20
N GLY A 356 4.81 10.87 -2.84
CA GLY A 356 4.66 10.41 -1.47
C GLY A 356 5.69 11.00 -0.51
N ALA A 357 6.96 11.09 -0.93
CA ALA A 357 8.00 11.69 -0.11
C ALA A 357 7.89 13.22 -0.01
N ALA A 358 7.39 13.89 -1.04
CA ALA A 358 7.14 15.34 -1.01
C ALA A 358 6.01 15.69 -0.04
N GLU A 359 4.94 14.90 0.02
CA GLU A 359 3.85 15.09 0.99
C GLU A 359 4.30 14.78 2.42
N ALA A 360 5.01 13.66 2.61
CA ALA A 360 5.70 13.35 3.86
C ALA A 360 6.61 14.49 4.35
N ALA A 361 7.40 15.09 3.47
CA ALA A 361 8.28 16.22 3.80
C ALA A 361 7.50 17.51 4.16
N LYS A 362 6.29 17.72 3.66
CA LYS A 362 5.40 18.80 4.12
C LYS A 362 4.87 18.50 5.52
N ILE A 363 4.42 17.27 5.75
CA ILE A 363 3.83 16.83 7.02
C ILE A 363 4.83 16.92 8.17
N LEU A 364 6.08 16.51 7.96
CA LEU A 364 7.15 16.59 8.97
C LEU A 364 7.55 18.02 9.36
N ARG A 365 7.06 19.05 8.65
CA ARG A 365 7.22 20.47 9.03
C ARG A 365 6.04 21.01 9.84
N ARG A 366 5.02 20.20 10.12
CA ARG A 366 3.86 20.63 10.92
C ARG A 366 4.15 20.53 12.41
N ASN A 367 3.74 21.53 13.17
CA ASN A 367 3.92 21.56 14.62
C ASN A 367 3.12 20.48 15.39
N ASP A 368 2.09 19.87 14.77
CA ASP A 368 1.31 18.77 15.35
C ASP A 368 1.91 17.37 15.08
N VAL A 369 3.10 17.27 14.47
CA VAL A 369 3.79 16.01 14.18
C VAL A 369 5.17 15.99 14.83
N ARG A 370 5.29 15.30 15.97
CA ARG A 370 6.52 15.20 16.77
C ARG A 370 7.46 14.09 16.27
N LEU A 371 7.78 14.12 14.98
CA LEU A 371 8.63 13.11 14.33
C LEU A 371 9.83 13.78 13.64
N PHE A 372 11.04 13.38 14.03
CA PHE A 372 12.30 14.00 13.58
C PHE A 372 13.15 13.02 12.76
N ARG A 373 14.23 13.51 12.13
CA ARG A 373 15.13 12.68 11.30
C ARG A 373 15.63 11.42 12.02
N SER A 374 15.96 11.52 13.30
CA SER A 374 16.43 10.40 14.12
C SER A 374 15.39 9.30 14.41
N ALA A 375 14.12 9.53 14.08
CA ALA A 375 13.11 8.49 14.10
C ALA A 375 13.16 7.60 12.85
N PHE A 376 13.79 8.07 11.76
CA PHE A 376 13.99 7.30 10.53
C PHE A 376 15.28 6.48 10.52
N ASP A 377 16.17 6.67 11.51
CA ASP A 377 17.37 5.86 11.67
C ASP A 377 17.00 4.41 12.04
N LEU A 378 17.67 3.44 11.42
CA LEU A 378 17.45 2.01 11.69
C LEU A 378 17.83 1.66 13.15
N PRO A 379 16.91 1.10 13.96
CA PRO A 379 17.24 0.64 15.30
C PRO A 379 18.16 -0.59 15.25
N ALA A 380 19.06 -0.74 16.23
CA ALA A 380 19.92 -1.92 16.33
C ALA A 380 19.09 -3.16 16.71
N GLY A 381 19.10 -4.21 15.88
CA GLY A 381 18.39 -5.47 16.16
C GLY A 381 17.90 -6.20 14.90
N ASN A 382 16.88 -7.05 15.06
CA ASN A 382 16.22 -7.73 13.94
C ASN A 382 15.39 -6.72 13.12
N THR A 383 15.99 -6.21 12.05
CA THR A 383 15.59 -4.98 11.38
C THR A 383 14.73 -5.16 10.14
N GLY A 384 14.61 -6.35 9.56
CA GLY A 384 14.02 -6.53 8.21
C GLY A 384 12.64 -5.87 8.03
N ASP A 385 11.72 -6.16 8.94
CA ASP A 385 10.35 -5.61 8.88
C ASP A 385 10.27 -4.12 9.21
N ILE A 386 11.09 -3.65 10.15
CA ILE A 386 11.16 -2.24 10.55
C ILE A 386 11.80 -1.41 9.43
N ALA A 387 12.84 -1.93 8.77
CA ALA A 387 13.51 -1.31 7.64
C ALA A 387 12.56 -1.18 6.43
N ALA A 388 11.80 -2.23 6.13
CA ALA A 388 10.80 -2.18 5.07
C ALA A 388 9.72 -1.12 5.35
N ASP A 389 9.19 -1.09 6.59
CA ASP A 389 8.19 -0.08 6.98
C ASP A 389 8.78 1.34 7.05
N LEU A 390 10.06 1.52 7.45
CA LEU A 390 10.76 2.81 7.40
C LEU A 390 10.90 3.35 5.98
N THR A 391 11.41 2.52 5.06
CA THR A 391 11.55 2.86 3.63
C THR A 391 10.21 3.25 3.00
N LYS A 392 9.12 2.57 3.37
CA LYS A 392 7.75 2.89 2.95
C LYS A 392 7.22 4.17 3.59
N ALA A 393 7.36 4.34 4.90
CA ALA A 393 6.91 5.52 5.61
C ALA A 393 7.68 6.78 5.16
N ALA A 394 8.94 6.64 4.75
CA ALA A 394 9.75 7.69 4.12
C ALA A 394 9.19 8.16 2.77
N ARG A 395 8.41 7.30 2.09
CA ARG A 395 7.70 7.55 0.83
C ARG A 395 6.21 7.85 1.06
N GLY A 396 5.83 8.32 2.25
CA GLY A 396 4.47 8.74 2.57
C GLY A 396 3.46 7.61 2.84
N ASN A 397 3.92 6.38 3.09
CA ASN A 397 3.02 5.27 3.37
C ASN A 397 2.42 5.36 4.79
N LYS A 398 1.12 5.64 4.85
CA LYS A 398 0.35 5.88 6.09
C LYS A 398 0.20 4.63 6.99
N ASP A 399 0.25 3.43 6.42
CA ASP A 399 0.02 2.19 7.15
C ASP A 399 1.33 1.63 7.71
N ALA A 400 2.43 1.77 6.97
CA ALA A 400 3.78 1.53 7.45
C ALA A 400 4.13 2.46 8.62
N ALA A 401 3.79 3.76 8.52
CA ALA A 401 3.91 4.71 9.62
C ALA A 401 3.12 4.28 10.88
N ALA A 402 1.90 3.76 10.71
CA ALA A 402 1.10 3.24 11.82
C ALA A 402 1.72 1.98 12.45
N ARG A 403 2.24 1.05 11.63
CA ARG A 403 2.97 -0.14 12.12
C ARG A 403 4.23 0.23 12.90
N LEU A 404 5.00 1.22 12.44
CA LEU A 404 6.15 1.76 13.18
C LEU A 404 5.73 2.38 14.50
N GLY A 405 4.64 3.15 14.56
CA GLY A 405 4.12 3.65 15.83
C GLY A 405 3.80 2.53 16.81
N ARG A 406 3.12 1.49 16.33
CA ARG A 406 2.73 0.32 17.14
C ARG A 406 3.91 -0.55 17.58
N SER A 407 5.05 -0.57 16.88
CA SER A 407 6.24 -1.29 17.36
C SER A 407 6.89 -0.61 18.58
N TYR A 408 6.71 0.72 18.73
CA TYR A 408 7.06 1.48 19.93
C TYR A 408 5.96 1.53 21.00
N ARG A 409 4.96 0.62 20.95
CA ARG A 409 3.88 0.54 21.96
C ARG A 409 4.37 -0.13 23.25
N ALA A 410 5.38 0.48 23.89
CA ALA A 410 6.06 0.01 25.09
C ALA A 410 5.93 1.02 26.27
N LYS A 411 6.47 0.65 27.43
CA LYS A 411 6.09 1.24 28.73
C LYS A 411 6.84 2.53 29.10
N ASP A 412 7.99 2.79 28.49
CA ASP A 412 8.90 3.86 28.93
C ASP A 412 8.68 5.19 28.17
N ALA A 413 9.22 6.29 28.72
CA ALA A 413 8.96 7.63 28.20
C ALA A 413 9.47 7.86 26.77
N ALA A 414 10.61 7.28 26.39
CA ALA A 414 11.19 7.41 25.05
C ALA A 414 10.33 6.72 23.97
N ASP A 415 9.87 5.50 24.26
CA ASP A 415 9.00 4.74 23.35
C ASP A 415 7.62 5.39 23.21
N ARG A 416 7.07 5.95 24.30
CA ARG A 416 5.83 6.75 24.23
C ARG A 416 5.95 7.94 23.27
N GLY A 417 7.07 8.66 23.29
CA GLY A 417 7.31 9.76 22.35
C GLY A 417 7.40 9.29 20.90
N ARG A 418 8.05 8.15 20.64
CA ARG A 418 8.10 7.54 19.29
C ARG A 418 6.73 7.04 18.82
N TYR A 419 5.96 6.38 19.69
CA TYR A 419 4.58 5.95 19.43
C TYR A 419 3.70 7.15 19.03
N GLU A 420 3.73 8.23 19.83
CA GLU A 420 2.95 9.44 19.57
C GLU A 420 3.32 10.08 18.22
N GLY A 421 4.62 10.33 17.97
CA GLY A 421 5.10 10.98 16.75
C GLY A 421 4.81 10.17 15.48
N TRP A 422 4.96 8.84 15.52
CA TRP A 422 4.66 7.97 14.38
C TRP A 422 3.16 7.90 14.08
N LEU A 423 2.29 7.83 15.09
CA LEU A 423 0.85 7.87 14.84
C LEU A 423 0.37 9.26 14.41
N GLN A 424 0.98 10.35 14.89
CA GLN A 424 0.68 11.71 14.41
C GLN A 424 1.01 11.84 12.93
N TYR A 425 2.17 11.32 12.53
CA TYR A 425 2.60 11.26 11.14
C TYR A 425 1.66 10.38 10.29
N ALA A 426 1.28 9.19 10.76
CA ALA A 426 0.32 8.32 10.08
C ALA A 426 -1.07 8.96 9.90
N ALA A 427 -1.61 9.61 10.95
CA ALA A 427 -2.86 10.35 10.91
C ALA A 427 -2.79 11.58 10.01
N ALA A 428 -1.61 12.21 9.87
CA ALA A 428 -1.38 13.29 8.93
C ALA A 428 -1.27 12.82 7.46
N LEU A 429 -0.78 11.60 7.22
CA LEU A 429 -0.85 10.91 5.92
C LEU A 429 -2.25 10.32 5.62
N GLY A 430 -3.24 10.55 6.48
CA GLY A 430 -4.63 10.18 6.27
C GLY A 430 -5.06 8.83 6.86
N ASN A 431 -4.30 8.24 7.78
CA ASN A 431 -4.70 7.01 8.48
C ASN A 431 -5.69 7.31 9.62
N GLY A 432 -6.99 7.07 9.36
CA GLY A 432 -8.06 7.30 10.34
C GLY A 432 -8.00 6.35 11.54
N ILE A 433 -7.50 5.12 11.34
CA ILE A 433 -7.31 4.14 12.42
C ILE A 433 -6.22 4.63 13.37
N ALA A 434 -5.09 5.12 12.85
CA ALA A 434 -4.02 5.72 13.65
C ALA A 434 -4.48 6.98 14.41
N SER A 435 -5.35 7.78 13.79
CA SER A 435 -5.99 8.93 14.45
C SER A 435 -6.85 8.48 15.65
N TYR A 436 -7.68 7.44 15.48
CA TYR A 436 -8.48 6.92 16.59
C TYR A 436 -7.62 6.23 17.67
N GLU A 437 -6.53 5.54 17.31
CA GLU A 437 -5.57 5.00 18.27
C GLU A 437 -4.89 6.10 19.11
N LEU A 438 -4.63 7.28 18.53
CA LEU A 438 -4.18 8.47 19.27
C LEU A 438 -5.28 9.00 20.19
N ALA A 439 -6.52 9.08 19.73
CA ALA A 439 -7.63 9.51 20.59
C ALA A 439 -7.74 8.64 21.85
N LEU A 440 -7.69 7.31 21.67
CA LEU A 440 -7.64 6.35 22.77
C LEU A 440 -6.35 6.42 23.60
N HIS A 441 -5.22 6.86 23.03
CA HIS A 441 -3.98 7.10 23.77
C HIS A 441 -4.13 8.31 24.70
N TYR A 442 -4.54 9.47 24.17
CA TYR A 442 -4.74 10.69 24.96
C TYR A 442 -5.83 10.54 26.03
N ARG A 443 -6.91 9.79 25.75
CA ARG A 443 -7.94 9.43 26.74
C ARG A 443 -7.38 8.62 27.93
N ARG A 444 -6.33 7.81 27.71
CA ARG A 444 -5.64 7.03 28.78
C ARG A 444 -4.61 7.83 29.58
N PHE A 445 -4.31 9.07 29.17
CA PHE A 445 -3.38 9.99 29.84
C PHE A 445 -4.04 11.33 30.18
N ASP A 446 -5.35 11.31 30.45
CA ASP A 446 -6.16 12.45 30.91
C ASP A 446 -6.02 13.72 30.06
N GLN A 447 -5.91 13.55 28.73
CA GLN A 447 -5.82 14.63 27.75
C GLN A 447 -7.08 14.69 26.87
N PRO A 448 -8.25 15.09 27.43
CA PRO A 448 -9.55 14.98 26.75
C PRO A 448 -9.66 15.86 25.49
N LEU A 449 -9.01 17.03 25.47
CA LEU A 449 -9.03 17.92 24.30
C LEU A 449 -8.32 17.29 23.08
N LEU A 450 -7.14 16.70 23.30
CA LEU A 450 -6.41 15.97 22.26
C LEU A 450 -7.16 14.69 21.86
N ALA A 451 -7.77 13.99 22.82
CA ALA A 451 -8.60 12.83 22.53
C ALA A 451 -9.74 13.20 21.56
N ALA A 452 -10.52 14.24 21.88
CA ALA A 452 -11.62 14.72 21.03
C ALA A 452 -11.14 15.20 19.65
N GLN A 453 -10.00 15.90 19.58
CA GLN A 453 -9.41 16.35 18.31
C GLN A 453 -9.07 15.18 17.38
N PHE A 454 -8.42 14.14 17.91
CA PHE A 454 -8.03 12.97 17.13
C PHE A 454 -9.20 12.00 16.83
N GLU A 455 -10.25 12.02 17.66
CA GLU A 455 -11.53 11.32 17.42
C GLU A 455 -12.30 11.99 16.26
N SER A 456 -12.43 13.33 16.26
CA SER A 456 -12.99 14.09 15.13
C SER A 456 -12.19 13.84 13.84
N ARG A 457 -10.85 13.94 13.92
CA ARG A 457 -9.97 13.70 12.76
C ARG A 457 -10.09 12.27 12.21
N ALA A 458 -10.40 11.28 13.03
CA ALA A 458 -10.65 9.92 12.56
C ALA A 458 -11.92 9.85 11.68
N LEU A 459 -12.99 10.54 12.10
CA LEU A 459 -14.24 10.66 11.35
C LEU A 459 -14.04 11.47 10.06
N ASP A 460 -13.30 12.57 10.10
CA ASP A 460 -12.95 13.40 8.92
C ASP A 460 -12.15 12.60 7.88
N LEU A 461 -11.33 11.65 8.33
CA LEU A 461 -10.59 10.70 7.50
C LEU A 461 -11.43 9.49 7.05
N GLY A 462 -12.74 9.48 7.33
CA GLY A 462 -13.65 8.41 6.93
C GLY A 462 -13.47 7.10 7.69
N TYR A 463 -12.92 7.14 8.91
CA TYR A 463 -12.88 5.98 9.80
C TYR A 463 -13.98 6.06 10.86
N THR A 464 -14.92 5.11 10.81
CA THR A 464 -15.91 4.88 11.86
C THR A 464 -15.41 3.78 12.80
N PRO A 465 -15.15 4.07 14.09
CA PRO A 465 -14.77 3.05 15.07
C PRO A 465 -15.97 2.13 15.40
N PRO A 466 -15.74 0.84 15.67
CA PRO A 466 -16.81 -0.09 16.00
C PRO A 466 -17.48 0.27 17.36
N PRO A 467 -18.81 0.08 17.50
CA PRO A 467 -19.57 0.55 18.68
C PRO A 467 -19.07 0.04 20.03
N SER A 468 -18.46 -1.15 20.07
CA SER A 468 -17.99 -1.80 21.30
C SER A 468 -16.78 -1.10 21.96
N LEU A 469 -16.08 -0.20 21.26
CA LEU A 469 -14.94 0.55 21.83
C LEU A 469 -15.38 1.79 22.64
N ASP A 470 -16.64 2.23 22.53
CA ASP A 470 -17.11 3.47 23.17
C ASP A 470 -17.63 3.28 24.61
N ASN A 471 -17.61 2.03 25.12
CA ASN A 471 -17.97 1.67 26.51
C ASN A 471 -17.04 2.24 27.61
N THR A 472 -16.19 3.22 27.27
CA THR A 472 -15.39 4.02 28.20
C THR A 472 -15.85 5.47 28.33
N ARG A 473 -17.05 5.80 27.82
CA ARG A 473 -17.79 7.00 28.24
C ARG A 473 -18.53 6.71 29.56
N LYS A 474 -17.87 7.00 30.68
CA LYS A 474 -18.48 7.16 32.01
C LYS A 474 -18.18 8.55 32.52
#